data_AF-A0ABD0Q1C1-F1
#
_entry.id   AF-A0ABD0Q1C1-F1
#
_cell.length_a   1.000
_cell.length_b   1.000
_cell.length_c   1.000
_cell.angle_alpha   90.00
_cell.angle_beta   90.00
_cell.angle_gamma   90.00
#
_symmetry.space_group_name_H-M   'P 1'
#
loop_
_entity.id
_entity.type
_entity.pdbx_description
1 polymer ?
#
loop_
_entity_poly.entity_id
_entity_poly.type
_entity_poly.pdbx_seq_one_letter_code
_entity_poly.pdbx_strand_id
1 'polypeptide(L)'
;VAASLEEQAFTEAWGQKAKATFSEALIDTFTNPDLKKIIRKINVLGPANLPTTERQQYNTILSQMDSIYSKAQVCPPSKECWSLEP
;
A
#
# COMPACT_ATOMS: atom_id res chain seq x y z
N VAL A 1 -9.96 -0.77 5.31
CA VAL A 1 -9.70 0.64 4.94
C VAL A 1 -9.11 1.46 6.07
N ALA A 2 -9.69 1.51 7.28
CA ALA A 2 -9.15 2.29 8.40
C ALA A 2 -7.69 1.92 8.75
N ALA A 3 -7.38 0.63 8.90
CA ALA A 3 -6.01 0.15 9.12
C ALA A 3 -5.04 0.58 8.00
N SER A 4 -5.48 0.53 6.74
CA SER A 4 -4.68 0.96 5.59
C SER A 4 -4.40 2.47 5.60
N LEU A 5 -5.34 3.29 6.10
CA LEU A 5 -5.12 4.72 6.26
C LEU A 5 -4.10 5.03 7.37
N GLU A 6 -4.16 4.31 8.48
CA GLU A 6 -3.20 4.45 9.59
C GLU A 6 -1.77 4.08 9.13
N GLU A 7 -1.64 2.96 8.44
CA GLU A 7 -0.36 2.52 7.85
C GLU A 7 0.19 3.55 6.84
N GLN A 8 -0.67 4.12 6.00
CA GLN A 8 -0.28 5.14 5.04
C GLN A 8 0.11 6.46 5.72
N ALA A 9 -0.55 6.85 6.81
CA ALA A 9 -0.17 8.02 7.60
C ALA A 9 1.22 7.83 8.25
N PHE A 10 1.50 6.64 8.78
CA PHE A 10 2.83 6.29 9.28
C PHE A 10 3.89 6.36 8.17
N THR A 11 3.61 5.74 7.02
CA THR A 11 4.51 5.71 5.86
C THR A 11 4.82 7.11 5.34
N GLU A 12 3.81 7.97 5.26
CA GLU A 12 4.00 9.38 4.87
C GLU A 12 4.89 10.12 5.87
N ALA A 13 4.58 10.04 7.17
CA ALA A 13 5.32 10.78 8.20
C ALA A 13 6.82 10.43 8.18
N TRP A 14 7.15 9.14 8.16
CA TRP A 14 8.54 8.68 8.13
C TRP A 14 9.21 8.87 6.78
N GLY A 15 8.48 8.69 5.67
CA GLY A 15 8.99 8.92 4.33
C GLY A 15 9.34 10.38 4.08
N GLN A 16 8.50 11.33 4.52
CA GLN A 16 8.79 12.77 4.41
C GLN A 16 9.96 13.16 5.31
N LYS A 17 10.01 12.62 6.54
CA LYS A 17 11.15 12.88 7.45
C LYS A 17 12.46 12.36 6.86
N ALA A 18 12.45 11.17 6.26
CA ALA A 18 13.64 10.60 5.61
C ALA A 18 14.09 11.45 4.41
N LYS A 19 13.17 11.85 3.52
CA LYS A 19 13.47 12.72 2.37
C LYS A 19 14.06 14.07 2.78
N ALA A 20 13.56 14.67 3.85
CA ALA A 20 14.07 15.94 4.36
C ALA A 20 15.43 15.82 5.05
N THR A 21 15.76 14.63 5.59
CA THR A 21 16.98 14.41 6.39
C THR A 21 18.13 13.85 5.55
N PHE A 22 17.83 12.95 4.62
CA PHE A 22 18.81 12.18 3.85
C PHE A 22 18.72 12.52 2.36
N SER A 23 19.53 13.49 1.92
CA SER A 23 19.71 13.75 0.49
C SER A 23 20.40 12.58 -0.19
N GLU A 24 20.18 12.40 -1.50
CA GLU A 24 20.82 11.30 -2.24
C GLU A 24 22.35 11.36 -2.16
N ALA A 25 22.91 12.58 -2.23
CA ALA A 25 24.34 12.80 -2.06
C ALA A 25 24.84 12.37 -0.67
N LEU A 26 24.08 12.63 0.41
CA LEU A 26 24.43 12.15 1.74
C LEU A 26 24.35 10.63 1.83
N ILE A 27 23.29 10.03 1.29
CA ILE A 27 23.09 8.57 1.27
C ILE A 27 24.28 7.90 0.57
N ASP A 28 24.77 8.45 -0.54
CA ASP A 28 25.88 7.87 -1.30
C ASP A 28 27.21 7.85 -0.52
N THR A 29 27.40 8.74 0.45
CA THR A 29 28.58 8.75 1.33
C THR A 29 28.61 7.59 2.34
N PHE A 30 27.47 6.94 2.61
CA PHE A 30 27.41 5.88 3.62
C PHE A 30 28.16 4.63 3.18
N THR A 31 28.98 4.05 4.06
CA THR A 31 29.73 2.83 3.77
C THR A 31 28.88 1.57 3.92
N ASN A 32 27.88 1.60 4.81
CA ASN A 32 27.00 0.47 5.05
C ASN A 32 25.95 0.33 3.92
N PRO A 33 25.96 -0.77 3.14
CA PRO A 33 25.03 -0.96 2.03
C PRO A 33 23.57 -1.21 2.50
N ASP A 34 23.37 -1.82 3.66
CA ASP A 34 22.03 -2.05 4.20
C ASP A 34 21.39 -0.76 4.67
N LEU A 35 22.16 0.13 5.28
CA LEU A 35 21.69 1.46 5.66
C LEU A 35 21.19 2.25 4.44
N LYS A 36 21.98 2.25 3.36
CA LYS A 36 21.59 2.86 2.07
C LYS A 36 20.29 2.28 1.55
N LYS A 37 20.17 0.95 1.55
CA LYS A 37 18.98 0.22 1.06
C LYS A 37 17.74 0.54 1.89
N ILE A 38 17.86 0.58 3.22
CA ILE A 38 16.75 0.87 4.13
C ILE A 38 16.25 2.29 3.93
N ILE A 39 17.13 3.29 3.90
CA ILE A 39 16.73 4.70 3.72
C ILE A 39 16.06 4.89 2.35
N ARG A 40 16.63 4.31 1.28
CA ARG A 40 16.02 4.34 -0.05
C ARG A 40 14.64 3.70 -0.08
N LYS A 41 14.41 2.62 0.67
CA LYS A 41 13.08 2.01 0.81
C LYS A 41 12.10 2.94 1.54
N ILE A 42 12.51 3.57 2.64
CA ILE A 42 11.67 4.51 3.40
C ILE A 42 11.26 5.72 2.53
N ASN A 43 12.12 6.15 1.61
CA ASN A 43 11.82 7.24 0.67
C ASN A 43 10.72 6.90 -0.36
N VAL A 44 10.32 5.63 -0.50
CA VAL A 44 9.24 5.20 -1.39
C VAL A 44 7.92 5.12 -0.61
N LEU A 45 7.06 6.12 -0.79
CA LEU A 45 5.82 6.27 0.00
C LEU A 45 4.64 5.41 -0.52
N GLY A 46 4.68 4.96 -1.78
CA GLY A 46 3.56 4.21 -2.37
C GLY A 46 2.24 5.00 -2.33
N PRO A 47 1.10 4.37 -1.97
CA PRO A 47 -0.20 5.03 -1.85
C PRO A 47 -0.22 6.19 -0.83
N ALA A 48 0.71 6.19 0.14
CA ALA A 48 0.85 7.30 1.09
C ALA A 48 1.30 8.61 0.42
N ASN A 49 1.64 8.60 -0.87
CA ASN A 49 1.92 9.82 -1.62
C ASN A 49 0.66 10.52 -2.15
N LEU A 50 -0.51 9.87 -2.08
CA LEU A 50 -1.79 10.44 -2.51
C LEU A 50 -2.35 11.38 -1.42
N PRO A 51 -3.21 12.36 -1.78
CA PRO A 51 -4.05 13.07 -0.81
C PRO A 51 -4.95 12.12 -0.01
N THR A 52 -5.33 12.49 1.22
CA THR A 52 -6.12 11.62 2.12
C THR A 52 -7.42 11.11 1.50
N THR A 53 -8.15 11.94 0.75
CA THR A 53 -9.37 11.52 0.06
C THR A 53 -9.11 10.46 -1.00
N GLU A 54 -8.03 10.61 -1.76
CA GLU A 54 -7.62 9.64 -2.78
C GLU A 54 -7.07 8.34 -2.14
N ARG A 55 -6.40 8.42 -0.98
CA ARG A 55 -6.02 7.23 -0.19
C ARG A 55 -7.23 6.40 0.21
N GLN A 56 -8.28 7.07 0.72
CA GLN A 56 -9.53 6.41 1.09
C GLN A 56 -10.16 5.73 -0.13
N GLN A 57 -10.21 6.43 -1.28
CA GLN A 57 -10.75 5.87 -2.51
C GLN A 57 -9.92 4.67 -3.01
N TYR A 58 -8.59 4.80 -3.04
CA TYR A 58 -7.66 3.74 -3.43
C TYR A 58 -7.88 2.47 -2.59
N ASN A 59 -7.92 2.62 -1.26
CA ASN A 59 -8.12 1.50 -0.34
C ASN A 59 -9.52 0.89 -0.47
N THR A 60 -10.53 1.70 -0.79
CA THR A 60 -11.90 1.20 -1.03
C THR A 60 -11.96 0.38 -2.31
N ILE A 61 -11.34 0.85 -3.40
CA ILE A 61 -11.29 0.12 -4.67
C ILE A 61 -10.61 -1.24 -4.48
N LEU A 62 -9.43 -1.28 -3.83
CA LEU A 62 -8.74 -2.54 -3.57
C LEU A 62 -9.59 -3.51 -2.75
N SER A 63 -10.24 -3.02 -1.69
CA SER A 63 -11.12 -3.84 -0.86
C SER A 63 -12.34 -4.36 -1.61
N GLN A 64 -12.90 -3.58 -2.53
CA GLN A 64 -14.03 -4.00 -3.36
C GLN A 64 -13.60 -5.05 -4.38
N MET A 65 -12.46 -4.85 -5.05
CA MET A 65 -11.91 -5.83 -5.99
C MET A 65 -11.68 -7.18 -5.31
N ASP A 66 -11.04 -7.16 -4.14
CA ASP A 66 -10.77 -8.36 -3.34
C ASP A 66 -12.08 -9.04 -2.87
N SER A 67 -13.06 -8.27 -2.41
CA SER A 67 -14.36 -8.81 -2.00
C SER A 67 -15.16 -9.37 -3.17
N ILE A 68 -15.07 -8.79 -4.37
CA ILE A 68 -15.74 -9.32 -5.56
C ILE A 68 -15.08 -10.65 -5.94
N TYR A 69 -13.76 -10.69 -6.00
CA TYR A 69 -13.03 -11.90 -6.37
C TYR A 69 -13.31 -13.06 -5.41
N SER A 70 -13.23 -12.80 -4.10
CA SER A 70 -13.37 -13.84 -3.06
C SER A 70 -14.81 -14.33 -2.84
N LYS A 71 -15.83 -13.55 -3.20
CA LYS A 71 -17.24 -13.86 -2.91
C LYS A 71 -18.11 -14.06 -4.13
N ALA A 72 -17.58 -13.82 -5.34
CA ALA A 72 -18.33 -14.07 -6.56
C ALA A 72 -18.72 -15.54 -6.65
N GLN A 73 -19.96 -15.78 -7.09
CA GLN A 73 -20.50 -17.11 -7.32
C GLN A 73 -21.11 -17.20 -8.71
N VAL A 74 -21.09 -18.39 -9.28
CA VAL A 74 -21.73 -18.70 -10.56
C VAL A 74 -22.94 -19.60 -10.31
N CYS A 75 -24.13 -19.12 -10.70
CA CYS A 75 -25.39 -19.81 -10.44
C CYS A 75 -25.98 -20.40 -11.74
N PRO A 76 -26.10 -21.74 -11.87
CA PRO A 76 -26.83 -22.37 -12.96
C PRO A 76 -28.35 -22.21 -12.80
N PRO A 77 -29.17 -22.29 -13.88
CA PRO A 77 -30.61 -21.99 -13.85
C PRO A 77 -31.50 -22.82 -12.90
N SER A 78 -30.99 -23.88 -12.27
CA SER A 78 -31.76 -24.75 -11.36
C SER A 78 -30.87 -25.52 -10.36
N LYS A 79 -29.71 -24.96 -10.00
CA LYS A 79 -28.74 -25.59 -9.10
C LYS A 79 -28.23 -24.57 -8.09
N GLU A 80 -27.57 -25.07 -7.04
CA GLU A 80 -26.84 -24.23 -6.09
C GLU A 80 -25.73 -23.44 -6.80
N CYS A 81 -25.49 -22.21 -6.33
CA CYS A 81 -24.42 -21.36 -6.82
C CYS A 81 -23.07 -21.88 -6.35
N TRP A 82 -22.07 -21.84 -7.22
CA TRP A 82 -20.72 -22.31 -6.91
C TRP A 82 -19.78 -21.13 -6.71
N SER A 83 -19.09 -21.12 -5.57
CA SER A 83 -17.98 -20.20 -5.30
C SER A 83 -16.75 -20.59 -6.13
N LEU A 84 -15.88 -19.61 -6.39
CA LEU A 84 -14.61 -19.85 -7.09
C LEU A 84 -13.64 -20.66 -6.24
N GLU A 85 -13.52 -20.30 -4.96
CA GLU A 85 -12.74 -21.04 -3.97
C GLU A 85 -13.68 -21.95 -3.16
N PRO A 86 -13.40 -23.26 -3.05
CA PRO A 86 -14.27 -24.25 -2.42
C PRO A 86 -14.25 -24.22 -0.88
#